data_AF-A0A223CXC1-F1
#
_entry.id   AF-A0A223CXC1-F1
#
_cell.length_a   1.000
_cell.length_b   1.000
_cell.length_c   1.000
_cell.angle_alpha   90.00
_cell.angle_beta   90.00
_cell.angle_gamma   90.00
#
_symmetry.space_group_name_H-M   'P 1'
#
loop_
_entity.id
_entity.type
_entity.pdbx_description
1 polymer ?
#
loop_
_entity_poly.entity_id
_entity_poly.type
_entity_poly.pdbx_seq_one_letter_code
_entity_poly.pdbx_strand_id
1 'polypeptide(L)'
;MRGLKKPLSFSTKCRLVYTKVVIAVRTAIQESILKLLHERRSTYAHPLNSQAISEVLNITPSYVREQMSLLQRENQVAVRRGPKGGYYQVAKEKTLRLQWNDAVTEHEAGTFLHVYQQLLQQANEAEQIITGLMINGVEVLPDSVAGMAHTEIAEAVVQTKPMPEFAGDLIATALDYLPNLQQGLVRIANLMQEGREQEAHELFLQAVDGLEWLDSCLGGLGGWMAQKGDTTLQQLHGMYQGQLSDLSELMEQKSITEISDLLEYELSETVANAKASLSELQSFLDTVGKES
;
A
#
# COMPACT_ATOMS: atom_id res chain seq x y z
N MET A 1 13.89 -54.34 -9.13
CA MET A 1 15.09 -53.61 -8.68
C MET A 1 15.67 -52.80 -9.84
N ARG A 2 15.25 -51.53 -10.00
CA ARG A 2 15.82 -50.60 -10.99
C ARG A 2 16.61 -49.55 -10.23
N GLY A 3 17.93 -49.71 -10.24
CA GLY A 3 18.86 -48.84 -9.55
C GLY A 3 19.38 -47.72 -10.45
N LEU A 4 19.45 -46.54 -9.82
CA LEU A 4 20.45 -45.48 -9.98
C LEU A 4 20.35 -44.58 -11.21
N LYS A 5 19.58 -43.50 -11.02
CA LYS A 5 19.72 -42.21 -11.68
C LYS A 5 21.11 -41.61 -11.40
N LYS A 6 21.70 -40.99 -12.44
CA LYS A 6 22.91 -40.18 -12.41
C LYS A 6 22.74 -38.95 -11.50
N PRO A 7 23.79 -38.45 -10.82
CA PRO A 7 23.76 -37.14 -10.20
C PRO A 7 23.97 -36.04 -11.26
N LEU A 8 23.03 -35.11 -11.34
CA LEU A 8 23.21 -33.83 -12.03
C LEU A 8 24.00 -32.90 -11.11
N SER A 9 25.21 -32.54 -11.54
CA SER A 9 26.04 -31.52 -10.90
C SER A 9 25.42 -30.14 -11.14
N PHE A 10 24.94 -29.49 -10.09
CA PHE A 10 24.64 -28.06 -10.12
C PHE A 10 25.95 -27.28 -9.97
N SER A 11 26.49 -26.82 -11.10
CA SER A 11 27.55 -25.82 -11.15
C SER A 11 26.91 -24.44 -10.96
N THR A 12 26.78 -23.99 -9.70
CA THR A 12 26.43 -22.60 -9.39
C THR A 12 27.68 -21.73 -9.58
N LYS A 13 27.94 -21.31 -10.83
CA LYS A 13 28.79 -20.14 -11.08
C LYS A 13 27.96 -18.90 -10.73
N CYS A 14 27.98 -18.54 -9.45
CA CYS A 14 27.56 -17.23 -8.98
C CYS A 14 28.53 -16.21 -9.59
N ARG A 15 28.13 -15.58 -10.70
CA ARG A 15 28.89 -14.51 -11.34
C ARG A 15 28.59 -13.24 -10.56
N LEU A 16 29.41 -12.97 -9.54
CA LEU A 16 29.49 -11.66 -8.90
C LEU A 16 29.82 -10.63 -9.99
N VAL A 17 28.80 -9.93 -10.46
CA VAL A 17 28.97 -8.72 -11.27
C VAL A 17 29.39 -7.63 -10.29
N TYR A 18 30.70 -7.46 -10.13
CA TYR A 18 31.25 -6.27 -9.51
C TYR A 18 30.94 -5.08 -10.43
N THR A 19 29.82 -4.42 -10.20
CA THR A 19 29.56 -3.10 -10.78
C THR A 19 30.53 -2.13 -10.11
N LYS A 20 31.61 -1.85 -10.80
CA LYS A 20 32.61 -0.86 -10.41
C LYS A 20 31.91 0.51 -10.38
N VAL A 21 31.47 0.96 -9.21
CA VAL A 21 30.98 2.34 -9.02
C VAL A 21 32.20 3.25 -9.18
N VAL A 22 32.44 3.68 -10.41
CA VAL A 22 33.40 4.74 -10.71
C VAL A 22 32.69 6.04 -10.33
N ILE A 23 33.04 6.59 -9.17
CA ILE A 23 32.65 7.96 -8.81
C ILE A 23 33.38 8.88 -9.79
N ALA A 24 32.70 9.29 -10.85
CA ALA A 24 33.21 10.28 -11.78
C ALA A 24 33.36 11.61 -11.03
N VAL A 25 34.59 12.09 -10.88
CA VAL A 25 34.85 13.42 -10.32
C VAL A 25 34.31 14.45 -11.30
N ARG A 26 33.18 15.07 -10.95
CA ARG A 26 32.51 16.07 -11.77
C ARG A 26 33.31 17.37 -11.75
N THR A 27 33.47 18.00 -12.91
CA THR A 27 34.18 19.29 -13.00
C THR A 27 33.24 20.46 -12.67
N ALA A 28 33.77 21.56 -12.13
CA ALA A 28 32.99 22.77 -11.84
C ALA A 28 32.24 23.31 -13.09
N ILE A 29 32.78 23.06 -14.28
CA ILE A 29 32.18 23.48 -15.54
C ILE A 29 30.97 22.61 -15.90
N GLN A 30 31.05 21.30 -15.66
CA GLN A 30 29.91 20.39 -15.87
C GLN A 30 28.73 20.74 -14.95
N GLU A 31 29.01 21.10 -13.69
CA GLU A 31 27.98 21.58 -12.76
C GLU A 31 27.33 22.88 -13.24
N SER A 32 28.16 23.83 -13.70
CA SER A 32 27.68 25.11 -14.23
C SER A 32 26.80 24.92 -15.48
N ILE A 33 27.15 23.98 -16.36
CA ILE A 33 26.36 23.62 -17.53
C ILE A 33 24.99 23.05 -17.11
N LEU A 34 24.95 22.11 -16.16
CA LEU A 34 23.69 21.50 -15.72
C LEU A 34 22.80 22.51 -14.99
N LYS A 35 23.39 23.39 -14.19
CA LYS A 35 22.67 24.49 -13.53
C LYS A 35 22.01 25.40 -14.57
N LEU A 36 22.74 25.77 -15.63
CA LEU A 36 22.21 26.59 -16.71
C LEU A 36 21.06 25.88 -17.46
N LEU A 37 21.21 24.59 -17.76
CA LEU A 37 20.16 23.79 -18.40
C LEU A 37 18.89 23.74 -17.54
N HIS A 38 19.04 23.66 -16.22
CA HIS A 38 17.94 23.65 -15.25
C HIS A 38 17.26 25.03 -15.13
N GLU A 39 18.04 26.10 -14.94
CA GLU A 39 17.55 27.49 -14.85
C GLU A 39 16.75 27.89 -16.09
N ARG A 40 17.19 27.43 -17.26
CA ARG A 40 16.51 27.68 -18.54
C ARG A 40 15.39 26.70 -18.86
N ARG A 41 15.08 25.76 -17.95
CA ARG A 41 14.08 24.70 -18.13
C ARG A 41 14.21 23.99 -19.48
N SER A 42 15.44 23.63 -19.84
CA SER A 42 15.71 22.98 -21.11
C SER A 42 14.99 21.63 -21.18
N THR A 43 14.20 21.45 -22.23
CA THR A 43 13.43 20.22 -22.50
C THR A 43 13.67 19.77 -23.93
N TYR A 44 13.19 18.59 -24.30
CA TYR A 44 13.24 18.11 -25.69
C TYR A 44 12.63 19.13 -26.68
N ALA A 45 11.54 19.79 -26.28
CA ALA A 45 10.87 20.80 -27.09
C ALA A 45 11.72 22.08 -27.24
N HIS A 46 12.48 22.45 -26.21
CA HIS A 46 13.25 23.70 -26.12
C HIS A 46 14.70 23.42 -25.69
N PRO A 47 15.52 22.83 -26.56
CA PRO A 47 16.91 22.51 -26.23
C PRO A 47 17.82 23.74 -26.32
N LEU A 48 18.90 23.75 -25.56
CA LEU A 48 19.94 24.78 -25.61
C LEU A 48 21.09 24.32 -26.48
N ASN A 49 21.42 25.10 -27.51
CA ASN A 49 22.58 24.79 -28.34
C ASN A 49 23.91 25.17 -27.65
N SER A 50 25.02 24.64 -28.14
CA SER A 50 26.34 24.89 -27.58
C SER A 50 26.75 26.37 -27.62
N GLN A 51 26.22 27.14 -28.57
CA GLN A 51 26.53 28.56 -28.75
C GLN A 51 25.90 29.41 -27.63
N ALA A 52 24.62 29.16 -27.32
CA ALA A 52 23.92 29.82 -26.22
C ALA A 52 24.55 29.49 -24.86
N ILE A 53 25.03 28.26 -24.68
CA ILE A 53 25.72 27.83 -23.46
C ILE A 53 27.10 28.49 -23.35
N SER A 54 27.86 28.57 -24.46
CA SER A 54 29.16 29.24 -24.48
C SER A 54 29.09 30.71 -24.12
N GLU A 55 28.06 31.41 -24.60
CA GLU A 55 27.88 32.84 -24.36
C GLU A 55 27.62 33.13 -22.87
N VAL A 56 26.82 32.30 -22.21
CA VAL A 56 26.49 32.50 -20.79
C VAL A 56 27.66 32.11 -19.89
N LEU A 57 28.37 31.02 -20.21
CA LEU A 57 29.45 30.50 -19.37
C LEU A 57 30.84 31.04 -19.74
N ASN A 58 30.93 31.90 -20.76
CA ASN A 58 32.18 32.47 -21.29
C ASN A 58 33.26 31.41 -21.61
N ILE A 59 32.85 30.32 -22.28
CA ILE A 59 33.72 29.21 -22.70
C ILE A 59 33.52 28.92 -24.19
N THR A 60 34.46 28.24 -24.85
CA THR A 60 34.32 27.98 -26.30
C THR A 60 33.21 26.93 -26.61
N PRO A 61 32.46 27.07 -27.71
CA PRO A 61 31.44 26.08 -28.09
C PRO A 61 31.99 24.66 -28.26
N SER A 62 33.24 24.54 -28.73
CA SER A 62 33.92 23.24 -28.86
C SER A 62 34.12 22.57 -27.51
N TYR A 63 34.49 23.34 -26.48
CA TYR A 63 34.64 22.83 -25.13
C TYR A 63 33.30 22.45 -24.48
N VAL A 64 32.23 23.22 -24.75
CA VAL A 64 30.87 22.84 -24.33
C VAL A 64 30.48 21.48 -24.92
N ARG A 65 30.73 21.24 -26.20
CA ARG A 65 30.42 19.96 -26.86
C ARG A 65 31.19 18.79 -26.26
N GLU A 66 32.45 19.01 -25.90
CA GLU A 66 33.27 18.01 -25.22
C GLU A 66 32.70 17.66 -23.84
N GLN A 67 32.39 18.65 -23.00
CA GLN A 67 31.80 18.43 -21.68
C GLN A 67 30.40 17.79 -21.76
N MET A 68 29.58 18.21 -22.72
CA MET A 68 28.28 17.59 -22.97
C MET A 68 28.38 16.14 -23.41
N SER A 69 29.43 15.77 -24.16
CA SER A 69 29.66 14.37 -24.56
C SER A 69 29.96 13.49 -23.34
N LEU A 70 30.64 14.03 -22.32
CA LEU A 70 30.85 13.35 -21.04
C LEU A 70 29.53 13.24 -20.26
N LEU A 71 28.81 14.35 -20.10
CA LEU A 71 27.51 14.36 -19.41
C LEU A 71 26.45 13.46 -20.10
N GLN A 72 26.51 13.31 -21.42
CA GLN A 72 25.64 12.42 -22.18
C GLN A 72 25.97 10.95 -21.91
N ARG A 73 27.26 10.59 -21.78
CA ARG A 73 27.67 9.23 -21.39
C ARG A 73 27.20 8.86 -19.99
N GLU A 74 27.04 9.86 -19.12
CA GLU A 74 26.51 9.74 -17.76
C GLU A 74 24.97 9.88 -17.67
N ASN A 75 24.26 9.89 -18.81
CA ASN A 75 22.80 10.05 -18.89
C ASN A 75 22.25 11.32 -18.19
N GLN A 76 23.06 12.36 -18.00
CA GLN A 76 22.60 13.62 -17.36
C GLN A 76 21.97 14.59 -18.36
N VAL A 77 22.34 14.48 -19.64
CA VAL A 77 21.87 15.34 -20.73
C VAL A 77 21.61 14.51 -21.98
N ALA A 78 20.65 14.94 -22.80
CA ALA A 78 20.33 14.33 -24.06
C ALA A 78 20.38 15.36 -25.19
N VAL A 79 20.51 14.86 -26.42
CA VAL A 79 20.76 15.68 -27.60
C VAL A 79 19.61 15.53 -28.58
N ARG A 80 18.98 16.64 -28.93
CA ARG A 80 18.05 16.71 -30.05
C ARG A 80 18.81 17.10 -31.31
N ARG A 81 18.69 16.29 -32.36
CA ARG A 81 19.32 16.52 -33.67
C ARG A 81 18.42 17.37 -34.58
N GLY A 82 19.03 18.04 -35.55
CA GLY A 82 18.32 18.81 -36.58
C GLY A 82 18.33 20.32 -36.37
N PRO A 83 17.63 21.09 -37.23
CA PRO A 83 17.51 22.54 -37.10
C PRO A 83 16.88 22.90 -35.75
N LYS A 84 17.48 23.87 -35.04
CA LYS A 84 17.13 24.21 -33.65
C LYS A 84 17.35 23.07 -32.63
N GLY A 85 18.20 22.11 -32.98
CA GLY A 85 18.69 21.08 -32.06
C GLY A 85 19.62 21.64 -30.99
N GLY A 86 19.89 20.83 -29.98
CA GLY A 86 20.70 21.22 -28.83
C GLY A 86 20.64 20.19 -27.71
N TYR A 87 21.13 20.59 -26.55
CA TYR A 87 21.18 19.81 -25.33
C TYR A 87 20.00 20.16 -24.44
N TYR A 88 19.44 19.14 -23.80
CA TYR A 88 18.44 19.31 -22.76
C TYR A 88 18.75 18.37 -21.62
N GLN A 89 18.34 18.76 -20.41
CA GLN A 89 18.54 17.92 -19.25
C GLN A 89 17.68 16.66 -19.40
N VAL A 90 18.31 15.49 -19.28
CA VAL A 90 17.54 14.26 -19.01
C VAL A 90 17.08 14.42 -17.58
N ALA A 91 15.76 14.28 -17.33
CA ALA A 91 15.26 14.29 -15.96
C ALA A 91 16.14 13.33 -15.16
N LYS A 92 16.91 13.86 -14.21
CA LYS A 92 17.72 13.05 -13.30
C LYS A 92 16.75 12.00 -12.78
N GLU A 93 17.06 10.72 -12.99
CA GLU A 93 16.24 9.62 -12.49
C GLU A 93 15.82 9.99 -11.08
N LYS A 94 14.54 10.31 -10.90
CA LYS A 94 14.05 10.75 -9.60
C LYS A 94 14.22 9.53 -8.71
N THR A 95 15.22 9.52 -7.85
CA THR A 95 15.37 8.39 -6.94
C THR A 95 14.21 8.42 -5.97
N LEU A 96 13.50 7.29 -5.89
CA LEU A 96 12.51 7.07 -4.85
C LEU A 96 13.27 6.77 -3.57
N ARG A 97 13.07 7.60 -2.55
CA ARG A 97 13.53 7.33 -1.18
C ARG A 97 12.42 6.65 -0.42
N LEU A 98 12.64 5.42 0.02
CA LEU A 98 11.69 4.67 0.82
C LEU A 98 12.22 4.53 2.24
N GLN A 99 11.43 4.93 3.23
CA GLN A 99 11.68 4.64 4.63
C GLN A 99 10.77 3.52 5.12
N TRP A 100 11.37 2.47 5.70
CA TRP A 100 10.68 1.37 6.37
C TRP A 100 11.44 0.96 7.62
N ASN A 101 10.79 0.95 8.79
CA ASN A 101 11.36 0.49 10.07
C ASN A 101 12.72 1.16 10.33
N ASP A 102 12.77 2.48 10.18
CA ASP A 102 13.95 3.34 10.28
C ASP A 102 15.07 3.12 9.25
N ALA A 103 14.93 2.12 8.37
CA ALA A 103 15.82 1.91 7.24
C ALA A 103 15.40 2.76 6.05
N VAL A 104 16.34 3.50 5.47
CA VAL A 104 16.13 4.26 4.23
C VAL A 104 16.79 3.51 3.07
N THR A 105 16.00 3.21 2.05
CA THR A 105 16.44 2.57 0.80
C THR A 105 16.16 3.48 -0.39
N GLU A 106 17.00 3.38 -1.42
CA GLU A 106 16.85 4.17 -2.65
C GLU A 106 16.52 3.24 -3.82
N HIS A 107 15.49 3.62 -4.60
CA HIS A 107 14.97 2.86 -5.74
C HIS A 107 14.84 3.77 -6.97
N GLU A 108 14.66 3.17 -8.15
CA GLU A 108 14.44 3.92 -9.38
C GLU A 108 13.05 4.60 -9.39
N ALA A 109 12.95 5.79 -9.99
CA ALA A 109 11.66 6.48 -10.16
C ALA A 109 10.65 5.60 -10.90
N GLY A 110 9.36 5.71 -10.56
CA GLY A 110 8.32 4.96 -11.25
C GLY A 110 8.21 3.50 -10.80
N THR A 111 9.12 3.00 -9.96
CA THR A 111 9.07 1.62 -9.46
C THR A 111 8.26 1.47 -8.17
N PHE A 112 7.68 2.54 -7.64
CA PHE A 112 7.02 2.52 -6.32
C PHE A 112 6.00 1.40 -6.17
N LEU A 113 5.15 1.14 -7.18
CA LEU A 113 4.18 0.04 -7.12
C LEU A 113 4.85 -1.33 -6.92
N HIS A 114 5.93 -1.58 -7.65
CA HIS A 114 6.68 -2.84 -7.53
C HIS A 114 7.39 -2.93 -6.19
N VAL A 115 8.03 -1.85 -5.76
CA VAL A 115 8.67 -1.76 -4.45
C VAL A 115 7.64 -2.02 -3.36
N TYR A 116 6.51 -1.32 -3.38
CA TYR A 116 5.41 -1.47 -2.43
C TYR A 116 4.87 -2.91 -2.34
N GLN A 117 4.71 -3.59 -3.47
CA GLN A 117 4.35 -5.02 -3.50
C GLN A 117 5.39 -5.90 -2.81
N GLN A 118 6.68 -5.63 -2.99
CA GLN A 118 7.74 -6.34 -2.26
C GLN A 118 7.69 -6.04 -0.76
N LEU A 119 7.34 -4.81 -0.35
CA LEU A 119 7.17 -4.47 1.06
C LEU A 119 6.01 -5.22 1.68
N LEU A 120 4.88 -5.33 0.99
CA LEU A 120 3.74 -6.12 1.46
C LEU A 120 4.13 -7.57 1.72
N GLN A 121 4.91 -8.17 0.81
CA GLN A 121 5.42 -9.52 0.98
C GLN A 121 6.37 -9.63 2.19
N GLN A 122 7.35 -8.73 2.27
CA GLN A 122 8.33 -8.72 3.36
C GLN A 122 7.67 -8.45 4.73
N ALA A 123 6.65 -7.59 4.79
CA ALA A 123 5.91 -7.30 6.01
C ALA A 123 5.14 -8.54 6.46
N ASN A 124 4.47 -9.23 5.53
CA ASN A 124 3.77 -10.48 5.81
C ASN A 124 4.72 -11.58 6.30
N GLU A 125 5.90 -11.72 5.68
CA GLU A 125 6.96 -12.65 6.13
C GLU A 125 7.48 -12.32 7.55
N ALA A 126 7.48 -11.04 7.93
CA ALA A 126 7.89 -10.56 9.24
C ALA A 126 6.75 -10.51 10.27
N GLU A 127 5.56 -11.03 9.95
CA GLU A 127 4.33 -10.90 10.76
C GLU A 127 4.01 -9.43 11.14
N GLN A 128 4.21 -8.51 10.21
CA GLN A 128 3.88 -7.09 10.33
C GLN A 128 2.78 -6.69 9.35
N ILE A 129 1.99 -5.68 9.72
CA ILE A 129 1.00 -5.05 8.86
C ILE A 129 1.39 -3.59 8.60
N ILE A 130 1.14 -3.11 7.38
CA ILE A 130 1.31 -1.69 7.04
C ILE A 130 0.11 -0.92 7.62
N THR A 131 0.36 -0.02 8.57
CA THR A 131 -0.68 0.81 9.20
C THR A 131 -0.73 2.23 8.65
N GLY A 132 0.30 2.65 7.93
CA GLY A 132 0.37 4.01 7.37
C GLY A 132 1.31 4.09 6.18
N LEU A 133 0.94 4.93 5.22
CA LEU A 133 1.75 5.25 4.06
C LEU A 133 1.73 6.76 3.83
N MET A 134 2.91 7.37 3.78
CA MET A 134 3.05 8.77 3.39
C MET A 134 3.83 8.83 2.07
N ILE A 135 3.32 9.58 1.09
CA ILE A 135 3.97 9.84 -0.19
C ILE A 135 4.26 11.32 -0.30
N ASN A 136 5.53 11.69 -0.50
CA ASN A 136 6.00 13.07 -0.59
C ASN A 136 5.50 13.93 0.61
N GLY A 137 5.43 13.34 1.81
CA GLY A 137 4.95 13.99 3.03
C GLY A 137 3.43 14.05 3.21
N VAL A 138 2.65 13.48 2.29
CA VAL A 138 1.18 13.42 2.38
C VAL A 138 0.74 12.02 2.74
N GLU A 139 -0.09 11.87 3.75
CA GLU A 139 -0.71 10.60 4.12
C GLU A 139 -1.67 10.14 3.03
N VAL A 140 -1.53 8.89 2.61
CA VAL A 140 -2.30 8.29 1.53
C VAL A 140 -2.83 6.94 1.96
N LEU A 141 -4.04 6.60 1.51
CA LEU A 141 -4.57 5.26 1.70
C LEU A 141 -3.82 4.27 0.80
N PRO A 142 -3.45 3.09 1.31
CA PRO A 142 -2.83 2.01 0.54
C PRO A 142 -3.48 1.73 -0.81
N ASP A 143 -4.81 1.72 -0.86
CA ASP A 143 -5.58 1.38 -2.07
C ASP A 143 -5.50 2.47 -3.15
N SER A 144 -5.15 3.70 -2.78
CA SER A 144 -5.00 4.81 -3.72
C SER A 144 -3.70 4.74 -4.52
N VAL A 145 -2.77 3.88 -4.13
CA VAL A 145 -1.43 3.77 -4.75
C VAL A 145 -1.52 3.38 -6.22
N ALA A 146 -2.41 2.46 -6.60
CA ALA A 146 -2.50 1.94 -7.97
C ALA A 146 -2.87 3.01 -9.01
N GLY A 147 -3.51 4.10 -8.60
CA GLY A 147 -3.92 5.20 -9.48
C GLY A 147 -2.89 6.34 -9.61
N MET A 148 -1.76 6.27 -8.91
CA MET A 148 -0.81 7.38 -8.83
C MET A 148 0.24 7.36 -9.95
N ALA A 149 0.66 8.55 -10.39
CA ALA A 149 1.81 8.70 -11.27
C ALA A 149 3.11 8.39 -10.50
N HIS A 150 3.54 7.13 -10.51
CA HIS A 150 4.69 6.66 -9.74
C HIS A 150 6.03 7.35 -10.09
N THR A 151 6.11 8.01 -11.25
CA THR A 151 7.26 8.82 -11.68
C THR A 151 7.37 10.15 -10.93
N GLU A 152 6.35 10.53 -10.17
CA GLU A 152 6.30 11.76 -9.36
C GLU A 152 6.57 11.51 -7.87
N ILE A 153 6.63 10.24 -7.47
CA ILE A 153 6.93 9.81 -6.10
C ILE A 153 8.44 9.91 -5.90
N ALA A 154 8.87 10.88 -5.09
CA ALA A 154 10.26 11.08 -4.72
C ALA A 154 10.57 10.50 -3.32
N GLU A 155 9.57 10.49 -2.45
CA GLU A 155 9.69 9.98 -1.08
C GLU A 155 8.45 9.16 -0.71
N ALA A 156 8.66 8.04 -0.05
CA ALA A 156 7.62 7.23 0.57
C ALA A 156 8.06 6.79 1.98
N VAL A 157 7.16 6.93 2.95
CA VAL A 157 7.37 6.45 4.33
C VAL A 157 6.30 5.43 4.62
N VAL A 158 6.72 4.21 4.99
CA VAL A 158 5.85 3.10 5.34
C VAL A 158 5.97 2.84 6.82
N GLN A 159 4.84 2.91 7.52
CA GLN A 159 4.73 2.56 8.92
C GLN A 159 4.16 1.15 9.03
N THR A 160 4.79 0.31 9.85
CA THR A 160 4.30 -1.03 10.14
C THR A 160 4.12 -1.24 11.63
N LYS A 161 3.28 -2.20 11.96
CA LYS A 161 3.00 -2.64 13.32
C LYS A 161 3.02 -4.18 13.36
N PRO A 162 3.52 -4.81 14.45
CA PRO A 162 3.40 -6.26 14.60
C PRO A 162 1.94 -6.69 14.56
N MET A 163 1.65 -7.79 13.87
CA MET A 163 0.28 -8.28 13.70
C MET A 163 -0.42 -8.58 15.05
N PRO A 164 0.22 -9.18 16.06
CA PRO A 164 -0.43 -9.37 17.37
C PRO A 164 -0.84 -8.06 18.05
N GLU A 165 -0.02 -7.02 17.93
CA GLU A 165 -0.30 -5.72 18.52
C GLU A 165 -1.44 -5.00 17.78
N PHE A 166 -1.43 -5.05 16.44
CA PHE A 166 -2.52 -4.52 15.62
C PHE A 166 -3.85 -5.27 15.87
N ALA A 167 -3.79 -6.61 15.96
CA ALA A 167 -4.96 -7.42 16.27
C ALA A 167 -5.53 -7.07 17.65
N GLY A 168 -4.68 -6.85 18.66
CA GLY A 168 -5.12 -6.40 19.98
C GLY A 168 -5.87 -5.06 19.94
N ASP A 169 -5.34 -4.05 19.25
CA ASP A 169 -6.01 -2.76 19.09
C ASP A 169 -7.37 -2.88 18.37
N LEU A 170 -7.41 -3.70 17.32
CA LEU A 170 -8.62 -3.94 16.54
C LEU A 170 -9.69 -4.66 17.37
N ILE A 171 -9.30 -5.68 18.14
CA ILE A 171 -10.18 -6.42 19.03
C ILE A 171 -10.70 -5.53 20.16
N ALA A 172 -9.85 -4.72 20.79
CA ALA A 172 -10.27 -3.78 21.82
C ALA A 172 -11.36 -2.83 21.30
N THR A 173 -11.15 -2.27 20.10
CA THR A 173 -12.14 -1.42 19.41
C THR A 173 -13.44 -2.18 19.13
N ALA A 174 -13.34 -3.45 18.71
CA ALA A 174 -14.51 -4.29 18.46
C ALA A 174 -15.33 -4.55 19.74
N LEU A 175 -14.67 -4.89 20.84
CA LEU A 175 -15.33 -5.22 22.10
C LEU A 175 -16.07 -4.03 22.69
N ASP A 176 -15.58 -2.81 22.47
CA ASP A 176 -16.26 -1.57 22.86
C ASP A 176 -17.48 -1.27 21.96
N TYR A 177 -17.40 -1.58 20.66
CA TYR A 177 -18.41 -1.22 19.68
C TYR A 177 -19.56 -2.24 19.55
N LEU A 178 -19.25 -3.53 19.51
CA LEU A 178 -20.22 -4.60 19.21
C LEU A 178 -21.47 -4.63 20.11
N PRO A 179 -21.41 -4.32 21.41
CA PRO A 179 -22.60 -4.26 22.25
C PRO A 179 -23.63 -3.22 21.77
N ASN A 180 -23.16 -2.10 21.21
CA ASN A 180 -24.03 -1.05 20.68
C ASN A 180 -24.61 -1.46 19.32
N LEU A 181 -23.81 -2.11 18.46
CA LEU A 181 -24.30 -2.66 17.20
C LEU A 181 -25.41 -3.68 17.44
N GLN A 182 -25.18 -4.64 18.34
CA GLN A 182 -26.17 -5.66 18.70
C GLN A 182 -27.49 -5.04 19.18
N GLN A 183 -27.42 -4.08 20.11
CA GLN A 183 -28.61 -3.34 20.59
C GLN A 183 -29.28 -2.54 19.46
N GLY A 184 -28.49 -1.96 18.56
CA GLY A 184 -28.97 -1.25 17.37
C GLY A 184 -29.80 -2.15 16.47
N LEU A 185 -29.31 -3.35 16.14
CA LEU A 185 -30.01 -4.32 15.29
C LEU A 185 -31.35 -4.73 15.88
N VAL A 186 -31.39 -5.08 17.16
CA VAL A 186 -32.63 -5.42 17.88
C VAL A 186 -33.59 -4.24 17.89
N ARG A 187 -33.09 -3.01 18.10
CA ARG A 187 -33.92 -1.80 18.08
C ARG A 187 -34.51 -1.52 16.69
N ILE A 188 -33.73 -1.72 15.63
CA ILE A 188 -34.20 -1.57 14.25
C ILE A 188 -35.33 -2.56 13.97
N ALA A 189 -35.15 -3.83 14.33
CA ALA A 189 -36.18 -4.86 14.16
C ALA A 189 -37.49 -4.50 14.88
N ASN A 190 -37.40 -4.04 16.14
CA ASN A 190 -38.58 -3.59 16.89
C ASN A 190 -39.28 -2.40 16.22
N LEU A 191 -38.54 -1.39 15.75
CA LEU A 191 -39.13 -0.23 15.06
C LEU A 191 -39.83 -0.64 13.75
N MET A 192 -39.26 -1.60 13.02
CA MET A 192 -39.87 -2.17 11.82
C MET A 192 -41.18 -2.88 12.13
N GLN A 193 -41.21 -3.73 13.17
CA GLN A 193 -42.41 -4.44 13.62
C GLN A 193 -43.49 -3.48 14.16
N GLU A 194 -43.10 -2.37 14.77
CA GLU A 194 -44.01 -1.29 15.24
C GLU A 194 -44.59 -0.43 14.09
N GLY A 195 -44.12 -0.61 12.85
CA GLY A 195 -44.52 0.22 11.71
C GLY A 195 -43.86 1.60 11.68
N ARG A 196 -42.80 1.82 12.46
CA ARG A 196 -42.03 3.08 12.52
C ARG A 196 -40.89 3.06 11.49
N GLU A 197 -41.25 2.83 10.24
CA GLU A 197 -40.31 2.56 9.14
C GLU A 197 -39.26 3.65 8.94
N GLN A 198 -39.66 4.93 9.05
CA GLN A 198 -38.73 6.06 8.85
C GLN A 198 -37.61 6.05 9.90
N GLU A 199 -37.96 5.85 11.17
CA GLU A 199 -36.98 5.80 12.26
C GLU A 199 -36.11 4.55 12.18
N ALA A 200 -36.72 3.41 11.81
CA ALA A 200 -35.99 2.17 11.56
C ALA A 200 -34.97 2.36 10.43
N HIS A 201 -35.35 3.01 9.33
CA HIS A 201 -34.48 3.25 8.19
C HIS A 201 -33.30 4.16 8.53
N GLU A 202 -33.55 5.27 9.25
CA GLU A 202 -32.49 6.18 9.68
C GLU A 202 -31.47 5.49 10.60
N LEU A 203 -31.94 4.66 11.53
CA LEU A 203 -31.07 3.89 12.41
C LEU A 203 -30.35 2.76 11.65
N PHE A 204 -31.01 2.12 10.68
CA PHE A 204 -30.42 1.08 9.84
C PHE A 204 -29.25 1.62 9.01
N LEU A 205 -29.37 2.81 8.43
CA LEU A 205 -28.25 3.43 7.70
C LEU A 205 -26.99 3.58 8.56
N GLN A 206 -27.15 3.86 9.86
CA GLN A 206 -26.01 3.94 10.79
C GLN A 206 -25.47 2.55 11.15
N ALA A 207 -26.33 1.53 11.17
CA ALA A 207 -25.92 0.16 11.46
C ALA A 207 -25.15 -0.48 10.30
N VAL A 208 -25.42 -0.09 9.04
CA VAL A 208 -24.71 -0.60 7.86
C VAL A 208 -23.20 -0.40 7.97
N ASP A 209 -22.75 0.81 8.35
CA ASP A 209 -21.32 1.08 8.56
C ASP A 209 -20.71 0.13 9.61
N GLY A 210 -21.47 -0.16 10.68
CA GLY A 210 -21.07 -1.09 11.73
C GLY A 210 -21.00 -2.54 11.24
N LEU A 211 -21.93 -2.95 10.38
CA LEU A 211 -21.97 -4.28 9.80
C LEU A 211 -20.82 -4.49 8.81
N GLU A 212 -20.52 -3.51 7.96
CA GLU A 212 -19.38 -3.55 7.02
C GLU A 212 -18.05 -3.56 7.76
N TRP A 213 -17.95 -2.78 8.83
CA TRP A 213 -16.76 -2.77 9.68
C TRP A 213 -16.54 -4.13 10.35
N LEU A 214 -17.60 -4.76 10.86
CA LEU A 214 -17.51 -6.09 11.44
C LEU A 214 -17.12 -7.16 10.40
N ASP A 215 -17.64 -7.06 9.16
CA ASP A 215 -17.23 -7.95 8.06
C ASP A 215 -15.72 -7.90 7.83
N SER A 216 -15.18 -6.68 7.72
CA SER A 216 -13.75 -6.44 7.53
C SER A 216 -12.92 -6.95 8.70
N CYS A 217 -13.39 -6.74 9.93
CA CYS A 217 -12.72 -7.19 11.15
C CYS A 217 -12.66 -8.73 11.23
N LEU A 218 -13.78 -9.41 11.03
CA LEU A 218 -13.88 -10.87 11.06
C LEU A 218 -13.07 -11.51 9.93
N GLY A 219 -13.13 -10.96 8.72
CA GLY A 219 -12.37 -11.46 7.58
C GLY A 219 -10.86 -11.31 7.76
N GLY A 220 -10.41 -10.14 8.24
CA GLY A 220 -8.99 -9.87 8.48
C GLY A 220 -8.40 -10.76 9.57
N LEU A 221 -9.02 -10.76 10.76
CA LEU A 221 -8.56 -11.56 11.89
C LEU A 221 -8.76 -13.06 11.65
N GLY A 222 -9.86 -13.45 11.03
CA GLY A 222 -10.15 -14.85 10.70
C GLY A 222 -9.15 -15.41 9.70
N GLY A 223 -8.82 -14.65 8.64
CA GLY A 223 -7.78 -15.04 7.69
C GLY A 223 -6.40 -15.19 8.34
N TRP A 224 -6.05 -14.30 9.26
CA TRP A 224 -4.80 -14.38 10.01
C TRP A 224 -4.73 -15.60 10.93
N MET A 225 -5.78 -15.87 11.72
CA MET A 225 -5.85 -17.03 12.61
C MET A 225 -5.87 -18.36 11.85
N ALA A 226 -6.51 -18.40 10.68
CA ALA A 226 -6.54 -19.59 9.82
C ALA A 226 -5.14 -20.00 9.36
N GLN A 227 -4.25 -19.04 9.08
CA GLN A 227 -2.84 -19.33 8.77
C GLN A 227 -2.10 -19.97 9.94
N LYS A 228 -2.53 -19.70 11.18
CA LYS A 228 -2.02 -20.31 12.41
C LYS A 228 -2.77 -21.59 12.81
N GLY A 229 -3.72 -22.04 11.99
CA GLY A 229 -4.44 -23.30 12.14
C GLY A 229 -5.80 -23.21 12.85
N ASP A 230 -6.23 -22.04 13.28
CA ASP A 230 -7.54 -21.82 13.89
C ASP A 230 -8.51 -21.19 12.87
N THR A 231 -9.55 -21.94 12.49
CA THR A 231 -10.54 -21.50 11.49
C THR A 231 -11.85 -21.02 12.11
N THR A 232 -11.95 -20.95 13.43
CA THR A 232 -13.20 -20.66 14.16
C THR A 232 -13.78 -19.29 13.75
N LEU A 233 -12.95 -18.26 13.78
CA LEU A 233 -13.35 -16.89 13.40
C LEU A 233 -13.65 -16.78 11.89
N GLN A 234 -12.94 -17.54 11.05
CA GLN A 234 -13.19 -17.60 9.61
C GLN A 234 -14.53 -18.29 9.28
N GLN A 235 -14.92 -19.32 10.03
CA GLN A 235 -16.22 -19.97 9.86
C GLN A 235 -17.36 -19.04 10.29
N LEU A 236 -17.18 -18.32 11.40
CA LEU A 236 -18.11 -17.30 11.84
C LEU A 236 -18.27 -16.18 10.80
N HIS A 237 -17.17 -15.74 10.21
CA HIS A 237 -17.18 -14.77 9.11
C HIS A 237 -18.01 -15.26 7.91
N GLY A 238 -17.83 -16.52 7.50
CA GLY A 238 -18.62 -17.10 6.41
C GLY A 238 -20.13 -17.16 6.70
N MET A 239 -20.52 -17.49 7.94
CA MET A 239 -21.92 -17.44 8.37
C MET A 239 -22.47 -16.02 8.33
N TYR A 240 -21.71 -15.06 8.84
CA TYR A 240 -22.06 -13.64 8.84
C TYR A 240 -22.26 -13.09 7.42
N GLN A 241 -21.36 -13.42 6.48
CA GLN A 241 -21.50 -13.02 5.08
C GLN A 241 -22.75 -13.63 4.42
N GLY A 242 -23.10 -14.87 4.77
CA GLY A 242 -24.37 -15.47 4.35
C GLY A 242 -25.57 -14.64 4.78
N GLN A 243 -25.62 -14.27 6.06
CA GLN A 243 -26.70 -13.44 6.62
C GLN A 243 -26.76 -12.03 6.01
N LEU A 244 -25.62 -11.41 5.69
CA LEU A 244 -25.60 -10.13 4.98
C LEU A 244 -26.14 -10.26 3.55
N SER A 245 -25.83 -11.37 2.87
CA SER A 245 -26.40 -11.68 1.55
C SER A 245 -27.91 -11.84 1.63
N ASP A 246 -28.40 -12.60 2.63
CA ASP A 246 -29.83 -12.82 2.85
C ASP A 246 -30.54 -11.50 3.18
N LEU A 247 -29.92 -10.64 4.02
CA LEU A 247 -30.45 -9.32 4.34
C LEU A 247 -30.61 -8.46 3.08
N SER A 248 -29.61 -8.44 2.20
CA SER A 248 -29.67 -7.71 0.94
C SER A 248 -30.83 -8.20 0.05
N GLU A 249 -31.01 -9.52 -0.06
CA GLU A 249 -32.11 -10.11 -0.84
C GLU A 249 -33.48 -9.74 -0.24
N LEU A 250 -33.64 -9.83 1.07
CA LEU A 250 -34.89 -9.47 1.76
C LEU A 250 -35.22 -7.98 1.62
N MET A 251 -34.20 -7.11 1.65
CA MET A 251 -34.35 -5.68 1.41
C MET A 251 -34.85 -5.39 -0.01
N GLU A 252 -34.35 -6.09 -1.03
CA GLU A 252 -34.84 -5.97 -2.41
C GLU A 252 -36.31 -6.40 -2.53
N GLN A 253 -36.70 -7.47 -1.82
CA GLN A 253 -38.06 -7.98 -1.78
C GLN A 253 -39.01 -7.15 -0.90
N LYS A 254 -38.47 -6.23 -0.09
CA LYS A 254 -39.20 -5.38 0.87
C LYS A 254 -39.98 -6.19 1.93
N SER A 255 -39.43 -7.33 2.34
CA SER A 255 -40.05 -8.20 3.34
C SER A 255 -39.73 -7.74 4.76
N ILE A 256 -40.48 -6.76 5.27
CA ILE A 256 -40.19 -6.11 6.56
C ILE A 256 -40.15 -7.11 7.73
N THR A 257 -41.06 -8.09 7.75
CA THR A 257 -41.09 -9.12 8.79
C THR A 257 -39.82 -9.98 8.78
N GLU A 258 -39.43 -10.48 7.62
CA GLU A 258 -38.24 -11.35 7.49
C GLU A 258 -36.95 -10.57 7.76
N ILE A 259 -36.87 -9.30 7.34
CA ILE A 259 -35.76 -8.41 7.71
C ILE A 259 -35.68 -8.25 9.23
N SER A 260 -36.82 -8.04 9.89
CA SER A 260 -36.86 -7.87 11.34
C SER A 260 -36.39 -9.14 12.06
N ASP A 261 -36.86 -10.30 11.63
CA ASP A 261 -36.48 -11.59 12.22
C ASP A 261 -34.98 -11.87 12.02
N LEU A 262 -34.45 -11.62 10.82
CA LEU A 262 -33.02 -11.78 10.51
C LEU A 262 -32.16 -10.84 11.38
N LEU A 263 -32.55 -9.57 11.53
CA LEU A 263 -31.81 -8.61 12.35
C LEU A 263 -31.88 -8.98 13.85
N GLU A 264 -33.06 -9.36 14.34
CA GLU A 264 -33.30 -9.61 15.76
C GLU A 264 -32.68 -10.92 16.24
N TYR A 265 -32.84 -12.02 15.49
CA TYR A 265 -32.51 -13.36 15.99
C TYR A 265 -31.23 -13.95 15.38
N GLU A 266 -30.90 -13.56 14.15
CA GLU A 266 -29.78 -14.18 13.43
C GLU A 266 -28.53 -13.31 13.49
N LEU A 267 -28.60 -12.09 12.95
CA LEU A 267 -27.46 -11.17 12.91
C LEU A 267 -27.05 -10.72 14.32
N SER A 268 -28.01 -10.44 15.21
CA SER A 268 -27.69 -10.03 16.58
C SER A 268 -26.96 -11.13 17.35
N GLU A 269 -27.32 -12.40 17.12
CA GLU A 269 -26.68 -13.57 17.72
C GLU A 269 -25.28 -13.79 17.13
N THR A 270 -25.12 -13.62 15.81
CA THR A 270 -23.81 -13.64 15.16
C THR A 270 -22.88 -12.56 15.70
N VAL A 271 -23.39 -11.35 15.94
CA VAL A 271 -22.62 -10.25 16.59
C VAL A 271 -22.22 -10.63 18.01
N ALA A 272 -23.10 -11.29 18.78
CA ALA A 272 -22.77 -11.77 20.12
C ALA A 272 -21.68 -12.85 20.10
N ASN A 273 -21.78 -13.80 19.16
CA ASN A 273 -20.77 -14.83 18.93
C ASN A 273 -19.43 -14.23 18.50
N ALA A 274 -19.44 -13.21 17.64
CA ALA A 274 -18.23 -12.47 17.26
C ALA A 274 -17.55 -11.85 18.48
N LYS A 275 -18.33 -11.18 19.35
CA LYS A 275 -17.79 -10.61 20.60
C LYS A 275 -17.14 -11.69 21.49
N ALA A 276 -17.77 -12.85 21.62
CA ALA A 276 -17.23 -13.95 22.42
C ALA A 276 -15.90 -14.48 21.83
N SER A 277 -15.88 -14.80 20.53
CA SER A 277 -14.67 -15.27 19.84
C SER A 277 -13.52 -14.23 19.88
N LEU A 278 -13.83 -12.95 19.74
CA LEU A 278 -12.82 -11.88 19.83
C LEU A 278 -12.29 -11.74 21.27
N SER A 279 -13.11 -11.94 22.30
CA SER A 279 -12.66 -11.92 23.70
C SER A 279 -11.71 -13.08 24.03
N GLU A 280 -11.99 -14.27 23.48
CA GLU A 280 -11.11 -15.43 23.59
C GLU A 280 -9.78 -15.18 22.89
N LEU A 281 -9.82 -14.59 21.68
CA LEU A 281 -8.62 -14.21 20.94
C LEU A 281 -7.80 -13.15 21.68
N GLN A 282 -8.42 -12.12 22.27
CA GLN A 282 -7.71 -11.13 23.10
C GLN A 282 -6.96 -11.80 24.24
N SER A 283 -7.62 -12.73 24.93
CA SER A 283 -7.02 -13.47 26.04
C SER A 283 -5.82 -14.29 25.59
N PHE A 284 -5.90 -14.90 24.40
CA PHE A 284 -4.76 -15.59 23.78
C PHE A 284 -3.60 -14.63 23.48
N LEU A 285 -3.86 -13.47 22.87
CA LEU A 285 -2.83 -12.47 22.58
C LEU A 285 -2.13 -11.95 23.85
N ASP A 286 -2.89 -11.72 24.92
CA ASP A 286 -2.35 -11.29 26.22
C ASP A 286 -1.42 -12.34 26.86
N THR A 287 -1.63 -13.63 26.57
CA THR A 287 -0.73 -14.70 27.04
C THR A 287 0.56 -14.75 26.23
N VAL A 288 0.48 -14.64 24.90
CA VAL A 288 1.64 -14.67 24.01
C VAL A 288 2.53 -13.44 24.20
N GLY A 289 1.93 -12.27 24.40
CA GLY A 289 2.66 -11.01 24.62
C GLY A 289 3.45 -10.93 25.93
N LYS A 290 3.20 -11.82 26.90
CA LYS A 290 3.95 -11.87 28.18
C LYS A 290 5.18 -12.77 28.14
N GLU A 291 5.30 -13.62 27.12
CA GLU A 291 6.43 -14.56 26.97
C GLU A 291 7.51 -14.06 25.99
N SER A 292 7.29 -12.90 25.37
CA SER A 292 8.19 -12.21 24.43
C SER A 292 8.98 -11.08 25.11
#